data_AF-A0A525HE90-F1
#
_entry.id   AF-A0A525HE90-F1
#
_cell.length_a   1.000
_cell.length_b   1.000
_cell.length_c   1.000
_cell.angle_alpha   90.00
_cell.angle_beta   90.00
_cell.angle_gamma   90.00
#
_symmetry.space_group_name_H-M   'P 1'
#
loop_
_entity.id
_entity.type
_entity.pdbx_description
1 polymer ?
#
loop_
_entity_poly.entity_id
_entity_poly.type
_entity_poly.pdbx_seq_one_letter_code
_entity_poly.pdbx_strand_id
1 'polypeptide(L)'
;MASAPQSLPLFYNTLEPLSSEAHAKFKVRPAEGADFLKNQHAIPITVDEFPLVQRQMPIIFSQGEDSVPLALMGLNEGINVFLDEKAQLRDPYTYVPAYIRRYPYLLARLSPEAEELTLCFDPTSPTIGDFEDGDPLFENGEATPLVKNILDFNQQFEEAGARTGAFMAEIKELDLLMDGEVSIQPEGADKPFVYSGFQMISEEKLTALRGDQLRKIVQSGLLPLIYAHLFSLSVMREIFARQVQLGLMPAPQLEPTN
;
A
#
# COMPACT_ATOMS: atom_id res chain seq x y z
N MET A 1 -2.81 -19.26 -24.12
CA MET A 1 -2.77 -19.73 -22.72
C MET A 1 -1.41 -19.39 -22.16
N ALA A 2 -1.16 -18.11 -21.89
CA ALA A 2 0.10 -17.68 -21.30
C ALA A 2 0.06 -18.11 -19.83
N SER A 3 1.01 -18.96 -19.46
CA SER A 3 1.29 -19.37 -18.10
C SER A 3 1.45 -18.12 -17.23
N ALA A 4 0.64 -17.96 -16.20
CA ALA A 4 0.92 -17.01 -15.12
C ALA A 4 1.59 -17.77 -13.96
N PRO A 5 2.89 -17.57 -13.68
CA PRO A 5 3.47 -18.01 -12.43
C PRO A 5 4.01 -16.81 -11.64
N GLN A 6 3.23 -16.34 -10.66
CA GLN A 6 3.64 -15.70 -9.41
C GLN A 6 2.33 -15.32 -8.69
N SER A 7 2.29 -15.42 -7.36
CA SER A 7 1.12 -14.95 -6.59
C SER A 7 0.78 -13.52 -7.03
N LEU A 8 -0.47 -13.31 -7.46
CA LEU A 8 -0.90 -12.01 -7.93
C LEU A 8 -0.71 -10.95 -6.84
N PRO A 9 -0.45 -9.68 -7.22
CA PRO A 9 -0.37 -8.60 -6.26
C PRO A 9 -1.67 -8.48 -5.45
N LEU A 10 -1.57 -7.92 -4.23
CA LEU A 10 -2.72 -7.65 -3.37
C LEU A 10 -3.84 -6.92 -4.16
N PHE A 11 -5.08 -7.36 -3.95
CA PHE A 11 -6.34 -7.00 -4.64
C PHE A 11 -6.64 -7.76 -5.95
N TYR A 12 -5.62 -8.22 -6.67
CA TYR A 12 -5.80 -8.76 -8.03
C TYR A 12 -6.16 -10.25 -7.98
N ASN A 13 -7.28 -10.60 -8.59
CA ASN A 13 -7.78 -11.97 -8.71
C ASN A 13 -7.32 -12.61 -10.02
N THR A 14 -7.27 -11.83 -11.10
CA THR A 14 -6.72 -12.22 -12.40
C THR A 14 -6.09 -11.02 -13.10
N LEU A 15 -5.36 -11.25 -14.19
CA LEU A 15 -4.78 -10.19 -15.02
C LEU A 15 -5.04 -10.47 -16.50
N GLU A 16 -5.54 -9.45 -17.18
CA GLU A 16 -5.73 -9.45 -18.63
C GLU A 16 -5.04 -8.24 -19.27
N PRO A 17 -4.27 -8.41 -20.36
CA PRO A 17 -3.70 -7.30 -21.11
C PRO A 17 -4.79 -6.44 -21.74
N LEU A 18 -4.73 -5.13 -21.55
CA LEU A 18 -5.65 -4.21 -22.19
C LEU A 18 -5.34 -4.15 -23.70
N SER A 19 -6.37 -4.31 -24.53
CA SER A 19 -6.27 -4.43 -25.99
C SER A 19 -7.42 -3.70 -26.67
N SER A 20 -7.10 -2.88 -27.68
CA SER A 20 -8.09 -2.14 -28.46
C SER A 20 -8.99 -3.06 -29.30
N GLU A 21 -8.55 -4.28 -29.61
CA GLU A 21 -9.34 -5.26 -30.36
C GLU A 21 -10.31 -6.01 -29.44
N ALA A 22 -9.81 -6.58 -28.33
CA ALA A 22 -10.62 -7.38 -27.42
C ALA A 22 -11.55 -6.52 -26.56
N HIS A 23 -11.13 -5.30 -26.21
CA HIS A 23 -11.83 -4.43 -25.26
C HIS A 23 -12.39 -3.18 -25.94
N ALA A 24 -12.66 -3.24 -27.25
CA ALA A 24 -13.15 -2.10 -28.04
C ALA A 24 -14.46 -1.48 -27.49
N LYS A 25 -15.31 -2.30 -26.86
CA LYS A 25 -16.58 -1.87 -26.26
C LYS A 25 -16.50 -1.58 -24.77
N PHE A 26 -15.35 -1.86 -24.14
CA PHE A 26 -15.23 -1.72 -22.71
C PHE A 26 -15.25 -0.25 -22.31
N LYS A 27 -15.87 0.00 -21.16
CA LYS A 27 -15.99 1.30 -20.54
C LYS A 27 -15.58 1.21 -19.07
N VAL A 28 -15.28 2.37 -18.51
CA VAL A 28 -14.98 2.54 -17.09
C VAL A 28 -16.12 3.29 -16.42
N ARG A 29 -16.50 2.80 -15.24
CA ARG A 29 -17.44 3.49 -14.35
C ARG A 29 -16.72 3.91 -13.07
N PRO A 30 -17.14 5.02 -12.44
CA PRO A 30 -16.68 5.37 -11.10
C PRO A 30 -16.92 4.21 -10.13
N ALA A 31 -15.96 3.98 -9.23
CA ALA A 31 -16.17 3.02 -8.15
C ALA A 31 -17.24 3.56 -7.20
N GLU A 32 -18.27 2.76 -6.94
CA GLU A 32 -19.29 3.09 -5.93
C GLU A 32 -18.77 2.89 -4.50
N GLY A 33 -17.68 2.13 -4.32
CA GLY A 33 -17.01 1.85 -3.05
C GLY A 33 -15.73 1.05 -3.24
N ALA A 34 -15.02 0.77 -2.14
CA ALA A 34 -13.73 0.08 -2.14
C ALA A 34 -13.80 -1.29 -1.43
N ASP A 35 -14.73 -2.17 -1.84
CA ASP A 35 -14.93 -3.47 -1.19
C ASP A 35 -13.65 -4.33 -1.15
N PHE A 36 -12.81 -4.23 -2.20
CA PHE A 36 -11.51 -4.91 -2.28
C PHE A 36 -10.54 -4.54 -1.14
N LEU A 37 -10.77 -3.40 -0.48
CA LEU A 37 -9.93 -2.86 0.60
C LEU A 37 -10.49 -3.16 2.00
N LYS A 38 -11.75 -3.58 2.11
CA LYS A 38 -12.49 -3.67 3.39
C LYS A 38 -11.81 -4.54 4.45
N ASN A 39 -11.19 -5.65 4.02
CA ASN A 39 -10.54 -6.61 4.91
C ASN A 39 -9.01 -6.45 4.94
N GLN A 40 -8.51 -5.29 4.53
CA GLN A 40 -7.07 -5.05 4.35
C GLN A 40 -6.58 -4.12 5.43
N HIS A 41 -5.70 -4.65 6.27
CA HIS A 41 -5.14 -3.97 7.43
C HIS A 41 -3.79 -3.31 7.14
N ALA A 42 -3.11 -3.72 6.08
CA ALA A 42 -1.84 -3.18 5.64
C ALA A 42 -1.83 -3.10 4.11
N ILE A 43 -1.30 -2.01 3.57
CA ILE A 43 -1.20 -1.79 2.14
C ILE A 43 0.19 -1.29 1.75
N PRO A 44 0.78 -1.76 0.64
CA PRO A 44 2.03 -1.23 0.14
C PRO A 44 1.93 0.27 -0.18
N ILE A 45 2.99 1.00 0.14
CA ILE A 45 3.12 2.42 -0.19
C ILE A 45 4.47 2.69 -0.83
N THR A 46 4.62 3.85 -1.47
CA THR A 46 5.92 4.30 -1.97
C THR A 46 6.50 5.40 -1.08
N VAL A 47 7.82 5.58 -1.11
CA VAL A 47 8.51 6.62 -0.32
C VAL A 47 8.04 8.04 -0.65
N ASP A 48 7.61 8.27 -1.90
CA ASP A 48 7.02 9.53 -2.36
C ASP A 48 5.77 9.93 -1.55
N GLU A 49 5.11 8.96 -0.93
CA GLU A 49 3.87 9.15 -0.18
C GLU A 49 4.09 9.30 1.32
N PHE A 50 5.30 9.00 1.84
CA PHE A 50 5.58 9.02 3.28
C PHE A 50 5.18 10.34 3.96
N PRO A 51 5.48 11.53 3.42
CA PRO A 51 5.09 12.79 4.06
C PRO A 51 3.58 12.98 4.22
N LEU A 52 2.78 12.41 3.32
CA LEU A 52 1.32 12.48 3.36
C LEU A 52 0.73 11.39 4.24
N VAL A 53 1.22 10.16 4.06
CA VAL A 53 0.77 8.96 4.79
C VAL A 53 1.05 9.06 6.28
N GLN A 54 2.22 9.54 6.68
CA GLN A 54 2.67 9.53 8.09
C GLN A 54 1.71 10.20 9.07
N ARG A 55 0.89 11.14 8.58
CA ARG A 55 -0.04 11.94 9.39
C ARG A 55 -1.32 11.19 9.75
N GLN A 56 -1.61 10.08 9.07
CA GLN A 56 -2.89 9.38 9.16
C GLN A 56 -2.74 7.87 9.32
N MET A 57 -1.64 7.29 8.82
CA MET A 57 -1.39 5.86 8.86
C MET A 57 0.04 5.60 9.36
N PRO A 58 0.24 4.66 10.29
CA PRO A 58 1.55 4.17 10.64
C PRO A 58 2.23 3.57 9.41
N ILE A 59 3.49 3.95 9.20
CA ILE A 59 4.37 3.38 8.19
C ILE A 59 5.23 2.34 8.90
N ILE A 60 5.17 1.09 8.47
CA ILE A 60 6.01 0.00 8.95
C ILE A 60 6.74 -0.63 7.75
N PHE A 61 7.67 -1.54 8.01
CA PHE A 61 8.31 -2.34 6.97
C PHE A 61 7.96 -3.82 7.15
N SER A 62 7.69 -4.54 6.07
CA SER A 62 7.43 -5.98 6.15
C SER A 62 8.66 -6.74 6.63
N GLN A 63 8.45 -7.90 7.27
CA GLN A 63 9.55 -8.82 7.60
C GLN A 63 10.00 -9.59 6.34
N GLY A 64 11.25 -10.05 6.36
CA GLY A 64 11.84 -10.87 5.27
C GLY A 64 12.96 -10.16 4.54
N GLU A 65 13.60 -10.86 3.58
CA GLU A 65 14.72 -10.32 2.82
C GLU A 65 14.30 -9.18 1.88
N ASP A 66 13.09 -9.29 1.31
CA ASP A 66 12.43 -8.33 0.43
C ASP A 66 11.46 -7.43 1.21
N SER A 67 11.99 -6.77 2.25
CA SER A 67 11.23 -5.83 3.07
C SER A 67 10.73 -4.64 2.23
N VAL A 68 9.44 -4.32 2.37
CA VAL A 68 8.79 -3.19 1.70
C VAL A 68 8.02 -2.34 2.71
N PRO A 69 7.88 -1.03 2.47
CA PRO A 69 7.07 -0.18 3.34
C PRO A 69 5.57 -0.45 3.16
N LEU A 70 4.86 -0.51 4.28
CA LEU A 70 3.42 -0.71 4.38
C LEU A 70 2.79 0.41 5.21
N ALA A 71 1.63 0.89 4.80
CA ALA A 71 0.76 1.73 5.63
C ALA A 71 -0.27 0.86 6.35
N LEU A 72 -0.40 1.03 7.66
CA LEU A 72 -1.39 0.32 8.46
C LEU A 72 -2.76 1.02 8.38
N MET A 73 -3.73 0.29 7.87
CA MET A 73 -5.15 0.62 7.85
C MET A 73 -5.92 0.03 9.04
N GLY A 74 -5.29 -0.89 9.76
CA GLY A 74 -5.73 -1.51 11.02
C GLY A 74 -4.53 -2.15 11.70
N LEU A 75 -4.64 -2.48 12.98
CA LEU A 75 -3.57 -3.12 13.76
C LEU A 75 -3.68 -4.65 13.78
N ASN A 76 -4.79 -5.20 13.26
CA ASN A 76 -5.04 -6.62 13.22
C ASN A 76 -5.44 -7.04 11.80
N GLU A 77 -5.05 -8.25 11.42
CA GLU A 77 -5.40 -8.82 10.13
C GLU A 77 -6.92 -8.78 9.91
N GLY A 78 -7.35 -8.43 8.69
CA GLY A 78 -8.77 -8.31 8.35
C GLY A 78 -9.42 -6.99 8.78
N ILE A 79 -8.75 -6.13 9.56
CA ILE A 79 -9.35 -4.90 10.09
C ILE A 79 -8.95 -3.68 9.27
N ASN A 80 -9.95 -2.89 8.88
CA ASN A 80 -9.75 -1.57 8.27
C ASN A 80 -10.59 -0.52 9.02
N VAL A 81 -9.94 0.49 9.60
CA VAL A 81 -10.64 1.55 10.35
C VAL A 81 -11.03 2.76 9.53
N PHE A 82 -10.61 2.82 8.26
CA PHE A 82 -10.85 3.95 7.36
C PHE A 82 -12.12 3.81 6.54
N LEU A 83 -12.58 2.58 6.34
CA LEU A 83 -13.80 2.28 5.58
C LEU A 83 -15.02 2.04 6.49
N ASP A 84 -16.17 2.47 6.01
CA ASP A 84 -17.47 2.16 6.60
C ASP A 84 -18.01 0.80 6.11
N GLU A 85 -19.21 0.44 6.60
CA GLU A 85 -19.84 -0.83 6.26
C GLU A 85 -20.17 -0.95 4.76
N LYS A 86 -20.35 0.18 4.07
CA LYS A 86 -20.60 0.32 2.63
C LYS A 86 -19.31 0.52 1.82
N ALA A 87 -18.16 0.23 2.43
CA ALA A 87 -16.84 0.39 1.83
C ALA A 87 -16.54 1.82 1.33
N GLN A 88 -17.13 2.83 1.98
CA GLN A 88 -16.81 4.25 1.74
C GLN A 88 -15.76 4.72 2.74
N LEU A 89 -14.97 5.72 2.36
CA LEU A 89 -14.12 6.42 3.31
C LEU A 89 -14.98 7.10 4.39
N ARG A 90 -14.66 6.83 5.65
CA ARG A 90 -15.30 7.47 6.81
C ARG A 90 -14.99 8.97 6.90
N ASP A 91 -13.80 9.36 6.46
CA ASP A 91 -13.35 10.75 6.43
C ASP A 91 -12.92 11.13 4.99
N PRO A 92 -13.56 12.12 4.36
CA PRO A 92 -13.23 12.55 3.00
C PRO A 92 -11.83 13.13 2.84
N TYR A 93 -11.16 13.52 3.94
CA TYR A 93 -9.78 14.02 3.94
C TYR A 93 -8.74 12.92 4.15
N THR A 94 -9.17 11.66 4.20
CA THR A 94 -8.26 10.51 4.25
C THR A 94 -7.44 10.47 2.97
N TYR A 95 -6.11 10.46 3.11
CA TYR A 95 -5.20 10.20 2.02
C TYR A 95 -5.37 8.76 1.55
N VAL A 96 -5.55 8.56 0.25
CA VAL A 96 -5.67 7.22 -0.36
C VAL A 96 -4.36 6.89 -1.09
N PRO A 97 -3.56 5.95 -0.58
CA PRO A 97 -2.31 5.57 -1.21
C PRO A 97 -2.45 5.11 -2.67
N ALA A 98 -1.40 5.34 -3.44
CA ALA A 98 -1.35 5.11 -4.88
C ALA A 98 -1.59 3.65 -5.23
N TYR A 99 -1.12 2.71 -4.39
CA TYR A 99 -1.39 1.28 -4.58
C TYR A 99 -2.89 0.94 -4.60
N ILE A 100 -3.69 1.64 -3.77
CA ILE A 100 -5.15 1.50 -3.75
C ILE A 100 -5.77 2.16 -4.99
N ARG A 101 -5.34 3.38 -5.33
CA ARG A 101 -5.84 4.12 -6.50
C ARG A 101 -5.49 3.47 -7.84
N ARG A 102 -4.42 2.67 -7.86
CA ARG A 102 -3.95 1.90 -9.02
C ARG A 102 -4.94 0.82 -9.43
N TYR A 103 -5.58 0.15 -8.47
CA TYR A 103 -6.54 -0.92 -8.75
C TYR A 103 -7.72 -0.40 -9.59
N PRO A 104 -8.13 -1.09 -10.67
CA PRO A 104 -7.76 -2.47 -11.05
C PRO A 104 -6.66 -2.57 -12.11
N TYR A 105 -5.84 -1.55 -12.33
CA TYR A 105 -4.86 -1.51 -13.43
C TYR A 105 -3.43 -1.75 -12.94
N LEU A 106 -2.62 -2.47 -13.70
CA LEU A 106 -1.20 -2.60 -13.38
C LEU A 106 -0.35 -2.75 -14.64
N LEU A 107 0.89 -2.28 -14.60
CA LEU A 107 1.89 -2.61 -15.61
C LEU A 107 2.54 -3.96 -15.31
N ALA A 108 2.53 -4.87 -16.28
CA ALA A 108 3.15 -6.19 -16.18
C ALA A 108 4.06 -6.46 -17.38
N ARG A 109 5.12 -7.24 -17.15
CA ARG A 109 5.85 -7.89 -18.25
C ARG A 109 5.13 -9.17 -18.63
N LEU A 110 4.73 -9.30 -19.90
CA LEU A 110 4.01 -10.48 -20.37
C LEU A 110 4.92 -11.72 -20.58
N SER A 111 6.22 -11.51 -20.62
CA SER A 111 7.22 -12.58 -20.55
C SER A 111 8.49 -12.07 -19.84
N PRO A 112 9.34 -12.96 -19.30
CA PRO A 112 10.61 -12.56 -18.68
C PRO A 112 11.54 -11.77 -19.61
N GLU A 113 11.46 -12.04 -20.92
CA GLU A 113 12.27 -11.40 -21.96
C GLU A 113 11.66 -10.10 -22.48
N ALA A 114 10.42 -9.77 -22.10
CA ALA A 114 9.77 -8.54 -22.54
C ALA A 114 10.48 -7.32 -21.92
N GLU A 115 10.97 -6.43 -22.79
CA GLU A 115 11.52 -5.13 -22.40
C GLU A 115 10.41 -4.13 -22.07
N GLU A 116 9.27 -4.25 -22.72
CA GLU A 116 8.13 -3.34 -22.57
C GLU A 116 7.14 -3.84 -21.51
N LEU A 117 6.66 -2.90 -20.71
CA LEU A 117 5.55 -3.13 -19.78
C LEU A 117 4.23 -2.98 -20.52
N THR A 118 3.33 -3.94 -20.33
CA THR A 118 1.97 -3.90 -20.86
C THR A 118 1.00 -3.47 -19.78
N LEU A 119 0.07 -2.57 -20.12
CA LEU A 119 -1.05 -2.23 -19.24
C LEU A 119 -2.01 -3.41 -19.16
N CYS A 120 -2.10 -4.00 -17.99
CA CYS A 120 -3.05 -5.04 -17.63
C CYS A 120 -4.11 -4.48 -16.69
N PHE A 121 -5.21 -5.21 -16.56
CA PHE A 121 -6.24 -4.93 -15.57
C PHE A 121 -6.80 -6.23 -14.99
N ASP A 122 -7.46 -6.11 -13.84
CA ASP A 122 -8.28 -7.19 -13.27
C ASP A 122 -9.69 -7.15 -13.86
N PRO A 123 -10.08 -8.07 -14.76
CA PRO A 123 -11.42 -8.12 -15.34
C PRO A 123 -12.52 -8.52 -14.35
N THR A 124 -12.16 -8.96 -13.14
CA THR A 124 -13.14 -9.21 -12.05
C THR A 124 -13.58 -7.92 -11.35
N SER A 125 -12.94 -6.79 -11.63
CA SER A 125 -13.33 -5.49 -11.08
C SER A 125 -14.69 -5.04 -11.63
N PRO A 126 -15.61 -4.54 -10.78
CA PRO A 126 -16.91 -4.03 -11.23
C PRO A 126 -16.82 -2.69 -12.00
N THR A 127 -15.64 -2.07 -12.03
CA THR A 127 -15.44 -0.71 -12.59
C THR A 127 -15.05 -0.70 -14.06
N ILE A 128 -14.76 -1.85 -14.66
CA ILE A 128 -14.32 -1.99 -16.06
C ILE A 128 -15.04 -3.17 -16.71
N GLY A 129 -15.62 -2.96 -17.90
CA GLY A 129 -16.33 -4.01 -18.62
C GLY A 129 -17.12 -3.50 -19.82
N ASP A 130 -17.80 -4.39 -20.54
CA ASP A 130 -18.73 -4.02 -21.63
C ASP A 130 -20.04 -3.49 -21.03
N PHE A 131 -20.09 -2.16 -20.84
CA PHE A 131 -21.18 -1.45 -20.20
C PHE A 131 -21.94 -0.56 -21.19
N GLU A 132 -23.24 -0.36 -20.96
CA GLU A 132 -24.04 0.57 -21.77
C GLU A 132 -23.63 2.04 -21.53
N ASP A 133 -23.27 2.39 -20.31
CA ASP A 133 -22.84 3.71 -19.83
C ASP A 133 -21.40 3.67 -19.26
N GLY A 134 -20.83 4.85 -18.99
CA GLY A 134 -19.43 5.02 -18.57
C GLY A 134 -18.54 5.58 -19.68
N ASP A 135 -17.27 5.75 -19.35
CA ASP A 135 -16.28 6.36 -20.24
C ASP A 135 -15.59 5.29 -21.09
N PRO A 136 -15.56 5.42 -22.43
CA PRO A 136 -14.95 4.41 -23.31
C PRO A 136 -13.43 4.33 -23.12
N LEU A 137 -12.90 3.11 -23.16
CA LEU A 137 -11.44 2.88 -23.16
C LEU A 137 -10.80 3.22 -24.51
N PHE A 138 -11.53 2.96 -25.59
CA PHE A 138 -11.04 3.15 -26.96
C PHE A 138 -12.06 3.90 -27.81
N GLU A 139 -11.57 4.78 -28.68
CA GLU A 139 -12.35 5.48 -29.70
C GLU A 139 -11.64 5.34 -31.06
N ASN A 140 -12.35 4.87 -32.07
CA ASN A 140 -11.80 4.61 -33.42
C ASN A 140 -10.55 3.70 -33.42
N GLY A 141 -10.44 2.79 -32.46
CA GLY A 141 -9.29 1.88 -32.31
C GLY A 141 -8.10 2.49 -31.56
N GLU A 142 -8.18 3.75 -31.13
CA GLU A 142 -7.14 4.43 -30.37
C GLU A 142 -7.51 4.57 -28.89
N ALA A 143 -6.51 4.57 -28.01
CA ALA A 143 -6.68 4.77 -26.58
C ALA A 143 -7.21 6.18 -26.27
N THR A 144 -8.27 6.27 -25.46
CA THR A 144 -8.83 7.56 -25.02
C THR A 144 -7.89 8.27 -24.04
N PRO A 145 -8.09 9.59 -23.77
CA PRO A 145 -7.34 10.29 -22.73
C PRO A 145 -7.40 9.61 -21.36
N LEU A 146 -8.50 8.91 -21.06
CA LEU A 146 -8.66 8.12 -19.84
C LEU A 146 -7.60 7.01 -19.76
N VAL A 147 -7.45 6.20 -20.81
CA VAL A 147 -6.44 5.12 -20.85
C VAL A 147 -5.02 5.67 -20.79
N LYS A 148 -4.75 6.81 -21.45
CA LYS A 148 -3.44 7.47 -21.38
C LYS A 148 -3.10 7.91 -19.95
N ASN A 149 -4.06 8.53 -19.25
CA ASN A 149 -3.89 8.90 -17.85
C ASN A 149 -3.68 7.69 -16.92
N ILE A 150 -4.38 6.59 -17.16
CA ILE A 150 -4.18 5.33 -16.41
C ILE A 150 -2.77 4.79 -16.64
N LEU A 151 -2.30 4.78 -17.89
CA LEU A 151 -0.96 4.35 -18.25
C LEU A 151 0.11 5.22 -17.56
N ASP A 152 -0.01 6.54 -17.67
CA ASP A 152 0.90 7.51 -17.05
C ASP A 152 0.96 7.35 -15.53
N PHE A 153 -0.20 7.16 -14.88
CA PHE A 153 -0.26 6.92 -13.44
C PHE A 153 0.47 5.64 -13.04
N ASN A 154 0.27 4.54 -13.79
CA ASN A 154 0.96 3.29 -13.52
C ASN A 154 2.47 3.40 -13.75
N GLN A 155 2.90 4.13 -14.78
CA GLN A 155 4.33 4.38 -15.02
C GLN A 155 4.96 5.17 -13.86
N GLN A 156 4.30 6.23 -13.41
CA GLN A 156 4.74 7.01 -12.24
C GLN A 156 4.82 6.13 -10.98
N PHE A 157 3.89 5.20 -10.80
CA PHE A 157 3.92 4.26 -9.70
C PHE A 157 5.12 3.31 -9.78
N GLU A 158 5.47 2.76 -10.95
CA GLU A 158 6.65 1.91 -11.12
C GLU A 158 7.95 2.69 -10.85
N GLU A 159 8.05 3.94 -11.29
CA GLU A 159 9.19 4.82 -10.97
C GLU A 159 9.30 5.10 -9.46
N ALA A 160 8.17 5.32 -8.78
CA ALA A 160 8.13 5.47 -7.32
C ALA A 160 8.50 4.17 -6.60
N GLY A 161 8.13 3.02 -7.18
CA GLY A 161 8.57 1.69 -6.74
C GLY A 161 10.09 1.54 -6.80
N ALA A 162 10.72 1.96 -7.89
CA ALA A 162 12.18 1.94 -8.03
C ALA A 162 12.87 2.83 -6.98
N ARG A 163 12.36 4.04 -6.73
CA ARG A 163 12.85 4.93 -5.65
C ARG A 163 12.69 4.29 -4.28
N THR A 164 11.57 3.61 -4.05
CA THR A 164 11.30 2.88 -2.81
C THR A 164 12.29 1.73 -2.61
N GLY A 165 12.59 0.96 -3.67
CA GLY A 165 13.61 -0.08 -3.63
C GLY A 165 15.00 0.47 -3.29
N ALA A 166 15.38 1.62 -3.87
CA ALA A 166 16.65 2.28 -3.54
C ALA A 166 16.71 2.74 -2.08
N PHE A 167 15.61 3.31 -1.55
CA PHE A 167 15.50 3.66 -0.13
C PHE A 167 15.65 2.45 0.78
N MET A 168 14.93 1.36 0.50
CA MET A 168 14.98 0.13 1.30
C MET A 168 16.39 -0.49 1.29
N ALA A 169 17.05 -0.49 0.13
CA ALA A 169 18.43 -0.95 0.01
C ALA A 169 19.40 -0.12 0.88
N GLU A 170 19.27 1.21 0.86
CA GLU A 170 20.17 2.10 1.59
C GLU A 170 19.97 2.01 3.12
N ILE A 171 18.72 1.97 3.62
CA ILE A 171 18.50 1.80 5.07
C ILE A 171 18.93 0.41 5.57
N LYS A 172 18.89 -0.61 4.71
CA LYS A 172 19.41 -1.96 5.00
C LYS A 172 20.94 -1.97 5.02
N GLU A 173 21.60 -1.31 4.06
CA GLU A 173 23.06 -1.16 4.02
C GLU A 173 23.60 -0.43 5.26
N LEU A 174 22.86 0.58 5.74
CA LEU A 174 23.18 1.33 6.94
C LEU A 174 22.82 0.60 8.25
N ASP A 175 22.30 -0.63 8.16
CA ASP A 175 21.81 -1.44 9.28
C ASP A 175 20.76 -0.71 10.15
N LEU A 176 19.92 0.15 9.56
CA LEU A 176 18.98 0.97 10.35
C LEU A 176 17.72 0.23 10.80
N LEU A 177 17.42 -0.93 10.20
CA LEU A 177 16.22 -1.70 10.51
C LEU A 177 16.41 -2.54 11.78
N MET A 178 15.31 -2.70 12.52
CA MET A 178 15.16 -3.61 13.65
C MET A 178 13.75 -4.22 13.64
N ASP A 179 13.57 -5.34 14.33
CA ASP A 179 12.22 -5.87 14.57
C ASP A 179 11.42 -4.87 15.41
N GLY A 180 10.21 -4.57 14.94
CA GLY A 180 9.30 -3.64 15.56
C GLY A 180 8.36 -4.34 16.53
N GLU A 181 8.20 -3.73 17.71
CA GLU A 181 7.20 -4.10 18.69
C GLU A 181 6.61 -2.82 19.29
N VAL A 182 5.28 -2.74 19.33
CA VAL A 182 4.57 -1.65 20.02
C VAL A 182 3.53 -2.22 20.96
N SER A 183 3.66 -1.80 22.22
CA SER A 183 2.75 -2.13 23.30
C SER A 183 1.82 -0.96 23.60
N ILE A 184 0.51 -1.21 23.52
CA ILE A 184 -0.56 -0.24 23.80
C ILE A 184 -1.40 -0.76 24.96
N GLN A 185 -1.34 -0.08 26.10
CA GLN A 185 -2.21 -0.36 27.25
C GLN A 185 -3.23 0.78 27.40
N PRO A 186 -4.49 0.59 26.97
CA PRO A 186 -5.54 1.57 27.24
C PRO A 186 -5.86 1.63 28.74
N GLU A 187 -6.37 2.77 29.18
CA GLU A 187 -6.75 2.98 30.58
C GLU A 187 -7.85 1.98 30.98
N GLY A 188 -7.62 1.27 32.09
CA GLY A 188 -8.53 0.23 32.58
C GLY A 188 -8.36 -1.16 31.96
N ALA A 189 -7.40 -1.36 31.04
CA ALA A 189 -7.06 -2.71 30.56
C ALA A 189 -6.04 -3.40 31.47
N ASP A 190 -6.33 -4.66 31.82
CA ASP A 190 -5.48 -5.49 32.71
C ASP A 190 -4.11 -5.82 32.11
N LYS A 191 -4.04 -5.98 30.77
CA LYS A 191 -2.82 -6.30 30.03
C LYS A 191 -2.65 -5.37 28.82
N PRO A 192 -1.41 -5.06 28.41
CA PRO A 192 -1.14 -4.36 27.16
C PRO A 192 -1.48 -5.22 25.94
N PHE A 193 -1.92 -4.58 24.86
CA PHE A 193 -1.95 -5.15 23.52
C PHE A 193 -0.57 -5.00 22.88
N VAL A 194 0.04 -6.12 22.50
CA VAL A 194 1.37 -6.13 21.87
C VAL A 194 1.21 -6.39 20.38
N TYR A 195 1.75 -5.49 19.58
CA TYR A 195 1.76 -5.58 18.11
C TYR A 195 3.21 -5.75 17.65
N SER A 196 3.49 -6.85 16.98
CA SER A 196 4.80 -7.21 16.43
C SER A 196 4.63 -7.82 15.03
N GLY A 197 5.69 -8.41 14.46
CA GLY A 197 5.63 -9.02 13.13
C GLY A 197 5.93 -8.03 11.98
N PHE A 198 6.58 -6.92 12.28
CA PHE A 198 7.04 -5.94 11.32
C PHE A 198 8.46 -5.46 11.66
N GLN A 199 9.06 -4.67 10.78
CA GLN A 199 10.31 -3.97 11.01
C GLN A 199 10.09 -2.46 11.07
N MET A 200 10.97 -1.77 11.80
CA MET A 200 10.99 -0.31 11.92
C MET A 200 12.43 0.21 11.92
N ILE A 201 12.59 1.51 11.70
CA ILE A 201 13.90 2.16 11.82
C ILE A 201 14.22 2.35 13.31
N SER A 202 15.43 1.96 13.71
CA SER A 202 15.97 2.19 15.04
C SER A 202 16.47 3.62 15.20
N GLU A 203 15.88 4.40 16.10
CA GLU A 203 16.38 5.73 16.47
C GLU A 203 17.79 5.66 17.08
N GLU A 204 18.07 4.63 17.86
CA GLU A 204 19.39 4.40 18.45
C GLU A 204 20.45 4.24 17.35
N LYS A 205 20.21 3.37 16.37
CA LYS A 205 21.15 3.18 15.26
C LYS A 205 21.27 4.43 14.39
N LEU A 206 20.17 5.15 14.15
CA LEU A 206 20.18 6.41 13.41
C LEU A 206 21.05 7.47 14.10
N THR A 207 20.93 7.62 15.43
CA THR A 207 21.73 8.59 16.20
C THR A 207 23.20 8.18 16.36
N ALA A 208 23.48 6.87 16.29
CA ALA A 208 24.83 6.32 16.33
C ALA A 208 25.59 6.39 15.00
N LEU A 209 24.94 6.78 13.89
CA LEU A 209 25.59 6.93 12.59
C LEU A 209 26.74 7.93 12.65
N ARG A 210 27.80 7.63 11.88
CA ARG A 210 28.90 8.58 11.72
C ARG A 210 28.44 9.82 10.97
N GLY A 211 29.07 10.97 11.25
CA GLY A 211 28.72 12.24 10.61
C GLY A 211 28.81 12.24 9.08
N ASP A 212 29.69 11.44 8.49
CA ASP A 212 29.79 11.30 7.04
C ASP A 212 28.65 10.47 6.43
N GLN A 213 28.21 9.40 7.11
CA GLN A 213 27.02 8.64 6.75
C GLN A 213 25.77 9.52 6.87
N LEU A 214 25.63 10.26 7.97
CA LEU A 214 24.51 11.18 8.17
C LEU A 214 24.47 12.28 7.08
N ARG A 215 25.64 12.82 6.69
CA ARG A 215 25.73 13.77 5.58
C ARG A 215 25.23 13.17 4.26
N LYS A 216 25.56 11.90 3.97
CA LYS A 216 25.06 11.20 2.78
C LYS A 216 23.53 11.13 2.80
N ILE A 217 22.93 10.69 3.92
CA ILE A 217 21.47 10.58 4.12
C ILE A 217 20.76 11.93 3.92
N VAL A 218 21.36 13.02 4.40
CA VAL A 218 20.81 14.38 4.20
C VAL A 218 20.86 14.76 2.72
N GLN A 219 21.99 14.53 2.05
CA GLN A 219 22.17 14.93 0.65
C GLN A 219 21.33 14.12 -0.33
N SER A 220 21.09 12.84 -0.04
CA SER A 220 20.23 11.96 -0.85
C SER A 220 18.74 12.20 -0.61
N GLY A 221 18.36 13.01 0.38
CA GLY A 221 16.96 13.26 0.72
C GLY A 221 16.31 12.13 1.52
N LEU A 222 17.09 11.20 2.07
CA LEU A 222 16.58 10.09 2.88
C LEU A 222 16.11 10.54 4.27
N LEU A 223 16.76 11.56 4.86
CA LEU A 223 16.48 11.96 6.24
C LEU A 223 14.99 12.31 6.49
N PRO A 224 14.31 13.10 5.64
CA PRO A 224 12.89 13.38 5.81
C PRO A 224 12.01 12.13 5.74
N LEU A 225 12.37 11.13 4.93
CA LEU A 225 11.62 9.88 4.80
C LEU A 225 11.76 9.02 6.06
N ILE A 226 12.97 8.95 6.62
CA ILE A 226 13.24 8.27 7.90
C ILE A 226 12.37 8.88 9.01
N TYR A 227 12.36 10.21 9.12
CA TYR A 227 11.54 10.88 10.14
C TYR A 227 10.04 10.78 9.86
N ALA A 228 9.60 10.75 8.60
CA ALA A 228 8.20 10.49 8.28
C ALA A 228 7.76 9.12 8.81
N HIS A 229 8.58 8.08 8.65
CA HIS A 229 8.34 6.79 9.28
C HIS A 229 8.30 6.91 10.81
N LEU A 230 9.33 7.49 11.45
CA LEU A 230 9.38 7.59 12.92
C LEU A 230 8.17 8.34 13.51
N PHE A 231 7.78 9.46 12.89
CA PHE A 231 6.61 10.22 13.35
C PHE A 231 5.31 9.46 13.15
N SER A 232 5.18 8.68 12.07
CA SER A 232 4.00 7.86 11.81
C SER A 232 3.73 6.80 12.89
N LEU A 233 4.76 6.33 13.60
CA LEU A 233 4.61 5.30 14.65
C LEU A 233 3.71 5.78 15.80
N SER A 234 3.70 7.09 16.07
CA SER A 234 2.79 7.69 17.06
C SER A 234 1.31 7.52 16.70
N VAL A 235 1.00 7.43 15.40
CA VAL A 235 -0.37 7.25 14.87
C VAL A 235 -0.92 5.86 15.19
N MET A 236 -0.10 4.88 15.58
CA MET A 236 -0.60 3.54 15.98
C MET A 236 -1.61 3.61 17.12
N ARG A 237 -1.41 4.51 18.09
CA ARG A 237 -2.36 4.72 19.19
C ARG A 237 -3.70 5.29 18.71
N GLU A 238 -3.68 6.10 17.64
CA GLU A 238 -4.89 6.62 17.03
C GLU A 238 -5.66 5.52 16.27
N ILE A 239 -4.95 4.67 15.51
CA ILE A 239 -5.57 3.52 14.85
C ILE A 239 -6.18 2.56 15.89
N PHE A 240 -5.46 2.29 16.98
CA PHE A 240 -5.98 1.51 18.11
C PHE A 240 -7.27 2.11 18.66
N ALA A 241 -7.27 3.41 18.96
CA ALA A 241 -8.45 4.11 19.48
C ALA A 241 -9.65 4.04 18.51
N ARG A 242 -9.39 4.15 17.20
CA ARG A 242 -10.43 3.96 16.17
C ARG A 242 -10.98 2.53 16.16
N GLN A 243 -10.13 1.50 16.28
CA GLN A 243 -10.60 0.10 16.39
C GLN A 243 -11.52 -0.09 17.61
N VAL A 244 -11.13 0.45 18.77
CA VAL A 244 -11.96 0.40 19.99
C VAL A 244 -13.30 1.09 19.75
N GLN A 245 -13.30 2.32 19.22
CA GLN A 245 -14.52 3.08 18.97
C GLN A 245 -15.47 2.39 17.99
N LEU A 246 -14.92 1.71 16.98
CA LEU A 246 -15.68 0.97 15.97
C LEU A 246 -16.10 -0.43 16.44
N GLY A 247 -15.67 -0.88 17.62
CA GLY A 247 -15.91 -2.25 18.10
C GLY A 247 -15.18 -3.32 17.29
N LEU A 248 -14.09 -2.95 16.61
CA LEU A 248 -13.27 -3.81 15.75
C LEU A 248 -12.05 -4.38 16.48
N MET A 249 -12.06 -4.34 17.81
CA MET A 249 -11.00 -4.98 18.60
C MET A 249 -11.04 -6.50 18.38
N PRO A 250 -9.88 -7.16 18.20
CA PRO A 250 -9.85 -8.61 18.16
C PRO A 250 -10.44 -9.14 19.49
N ALA A 251 -11.16 -10.26 19.41
CA ALA A 251 -11.52 -10.99 20.61
C ALA A 251 -10.24 -11.25 21.43
N PRO A 252 -10.27 -11.15 22.78
CA PRO A 252 -9.08 -11.40 23.58
C PRO A 252 -8.50 -12.76 23.18
N GLN A 253 -7.24 -12.78 22.72
CA GLN A 253 -6.51 -14.02 22.55
C GLN A 253 -6.43 -14.66 23.94
N LEU A 254 -7.29 -15.65 24.19
CA LEU A 254 -7.15 -16.54 25.31
C LEU A 254 -5.79 -17.21 25.13
N GLU A 255 -4.80 -16.80 25.92
CA GLU A 255 -3.54 -17.53 25.99
C GLU A 255 -3.89 -19.00 26.24
N PRO A 256 -3.35 -19.95 25.47
CA PRO A 256 -3.51 -21.36 25.81
C PRO A 256 -2.93 -21.53 27.21
N THR A 257 -3.80 -21.88 28.16
CA THR A 257 -3.41 -22.33 29.48
C THR A 257 -2.46 -23.51 29.30
N ASN A 258 -1.16 -23.27 29.55
CA ASN A 258 -0.20 -24.34 29.77
C ASN A 258 -0.53 -25.10 31.06
#